data_AF-A0A263D1R0-F1
#
_entry.id   AF-A0A263D1R0-F1
#
_cell.length_a   1.000
_cell.length_b   1.000
_cell.length_c   1.000
_cell.angle_alpha   90.00
_cell.angle_beta   90.00
_cell.angle_gamma   90.00
#
_symmetry.space_group_name_H-M   'P 1'
#
loop_
_entity.id
_entity.type
_entity.pdbx_description
1 polymer ?
#
loop_
_entity_poly.entity_id
_entity_poly.type
_entity_poly.pdbx_seq_one_letter_code
_entity_poly.pdbx_strand_id
1 'polypeptide(L)'
;MAEEKAEFDHLLHWVPDVPAAVDRYRAAGLLAHVNEPRWGFQNGGWRLDERYVEILTVVDAEEFAVSPYAPAWAELRPAVAETSGRGGGAMTFAVNVPDATATAARLRENGHRAIEVPVAFDDSVGFVEVFLPDTPAWAPFFITYSPPREELLAGVELTGEYDPGPSDLKALVVETPEPERSARWLGELIGVPANGRSIPLPGAEVIFEQGPADRITGVIVTALRTAVEIHGLRYIPESGERAAG
;
A
#
# COMPACT_ATOMS: atom_id res chain seq x y z
N MET A 1 11.61 -10.12 23.54
CA MET A 1 11.63 -9.80 22.10
C MET A 1 11.27 -8.33 21.98
N ALA A 2 12.00 -7.55 21.19
CA ALA A 2 11.61 -6.17 20.95
C ALA A 2 10.22 -6.16 20.26
N GLU A 3 9.38 -5.22 20.63
CA GLU A 3 8.07 -5.04 20.01
C GLU A 3 8.26 -4.70 18.53
N GLU A 4 7.60 -5.44 17.64
CA GLU A 4 7.62 -5.19 16.20
C GLU A 4 6.94 -3.85 15.93
N LYS A 5 7.70 -2.85 15.48
CA LYS A 5 7.18 -1.51 15.16
C LYS A 5 6.64 -1.51 13.73
N ALA A 6 5.47 -2.11 13.55
CA ALA A 6 4.76 -2.11 12.28
C ALA A 6 4.22 -0.71 11.97
N GLU A 7 4.50 -0.20 10.78
CA GLU A 7 4.03 1.11 10.32
C GLU A 7 3.56 1.01 8.87
N PHE A 8 2.57 1.81 8.49
CA PHE A 8 2.17 1.91 7.08
C PHE A 8 3.35 2.42 6.24
N ASP A 9 3.55 1.81 5.09
CA ASP A 9 4.57 2.23 4.13
C ASP A 9 3.89 2.82 2.89
N HIS A 10 3.23 2.00 2.07
CA HIS A 10 2.54 2.52 0.90
C HIS A 10 1.34 1.68 0.50
N LEU A 11 0.43 2.28 -0.28
CA LEU A 11 -0.70 1.59 -0.92
C LEU A 11 -0.37 1.32 -2.38
N LEU A 12 -0.58 0.09 -2.86
CA LEU A 12 -0.48 -0.24 -4.29
C LEU A 12 -1.81 0.03 -4.98
N HIS A 13 -1.85 1.01 -5.87
CA HIS A 13 -3.00 1.31 -6.73
C HIS A 13 -2.68 0.95 -8.18
N TRP A 14 -3.26 -0.16 -8.64
CA TRP A 14 -3.14 -0.58 -10.02
C TRP A 14 -4.07 0.23 -10.91
N VAL A 15 -3.52 0.77 -11.99
CA VAL A 15 -4.26 1.55 -13.00
C VAL A 15 -3.92 1.09 -14.41
N PRO A 16 -4.82 1.27 -15.39
CA PRO A 16 -4.53 0.92 -16.78
C PRO A 16 -3.58 1.91 -17.47
N ASP A 17 -3.48 3.15 -16.97
CA ASP A 17 -2.66 4.22 -17.53
C ASP A 17 -2.20 5.15 -16.38
N VAL A 18 -0.89 5.14 -16.08
CA VAL A 18 -0.31 5.88 -14.96
C VAL A 18 -0.36 7.39 -15.19
N PRO A 19 0.11 7.95 -16.33
CA PRO A 19 -0.04 9.37 -16.61
C PRO A 19 -1.47 9.89 -16.47
N ALA A 20 -2.44 9.20 -17.06
CA ALA A 20 -3.84 9.62 -16.99
C ALA A 20 -4.40 9.53 -15.56
N ALA A 21 -3.98 8.54 -14.77
CA ALA A 21 -4.34 8.44 -13.37
C ALA A 21 -3.74 9.61 -12.57
N VAL A 22 -2.45 9.90 -12.72
CA VAL A 22 -1.77 11.00 -12.02
C VAL A 22 -2.43 12.35 -12.31
N ASP A 23 -2.87 12.59 -13.55
CA ASP A 23 -3.63 13.81 -13.88
C ASP A 23 -4.94 13.92 -13.08
N ARG A 24 -5.63 12.79 -12.83
CA ARG A 24 -6.82 12.76 -11.98
C ARG A 24 -6.50 13.01 -10.50
N TYR A 25 -5.39 12.51 -9.99
CA TYR A 25 -4.92 12.84 -8.63
C TYR A 25 -4.68 14.33 -8.49
N ARG A 26 -3.93 14.92 -9.43
CA ARG A 26 -3.63 16.36 -9.44
C ARG A 26 -4.90 17.21 -9.54
N ALA A 27 -5.85 16.81 -10.39
CA ALA A 27 -7.15 17.48 -10.51
C ALA A 27 -7.97 17.42 -9.21
N ALA A 28 -7.77 16.38 -8.38
CA ALA A 28 -8.36 16.26 -7.06
C ALA A 28 -7.60 17.01 -5.95
N GLY A 29 -6.46 17.63 -6.27
CA GLY A 29 -5.59 18.31 -5.29
C GLY A 29 -4.66 17.36 -4.53
N LEU A 30 -4.46 16.14 -5.03
CA LEU A 30 -3.47 15.17 -4.54
C LEU A 30 -2.23 15.28 -5.43
N LEU A 31 -1.14 15.85 -4.91
CA LEU A 31 0.04 16.21 -5.70
C LEU A 31 0.89 14.97 -6.05
N ALA A 32 0.40 14.20 -7.03
CA ALA A 32 1.10 13.02 -7.54
C ALA A 32 2.10 13.37 -8.66
N HIS A 33 3.09 12.51 -8.87
CA HIS A 33 4.03 12.56 -10.01
C HIS A 33 4.04 11.25 -10.79
N VAL A 34 4.60 11.30 -12.00
CA VAL A 34 4.83 10.14 -12.87
C VAL A 34 6.33 9.91 -12.94
N ASN A 35 6.78 8.66 -12.82
CA ASN A 35 8.15 8.28 -13.12
C ASN A 35 8.26 7.78 -14.57
N GLU A 36 9.45 7.92 -15.14
CA GLU A 36 9.74 7.34 -16.45
C GLU A 36 9.60 5.81 -16.42
N PRO A 37 8.94 5.20 -17.42
CA PRO A 37 8.88 3.75 -17.53
C PRO A 37 10.27 3.11 -17.50
N ARG A 38 10.41 2.02 -16.75
CA ARG A 38 11.67 1.28 -16.62
C ARG A 38 11.37 -0.21 -16.44
N TRP A 39 12.07 -1.08 -17.17
CA TRP A 39 11.94 -2.53 -17.07
C TRP A 39 10.49 -3.02 -17.29
N GLY A 40 9.79 -2.46 -18.29
CA GLY A 40 8.40 -2.80 -18.58
C GLY A 40 7.39 -2.40 -17.49
N PHE A 41 7.81 -1.64 -16.48
CA PHE A 41 6.99 -1.11 -15.41
C PHE A 41 6.86 0.40 -15.54
N GLN A 42 5.67 0.95 -15.27
CA GLN A 42 5.50 2.37 -15.06
C GLN A 42 4.85 2.59 -13.71
N ASN A 43 5.40 3.49 -12.91
CA ASN A 43 4.75 3.97 -11.71
C ASN A 43 4.78 5.49 -11.60
N GLY A 44 4.07 5.96 -10.60
CA GLY A 44 4.03 7.31 -10.10
C GLY A 44 3.70 7.25 -8.61
N GLY A 45 3.75 8.40 -7.94
CA GLY A 45 3.50 8.45 -6.51
C GLY A 45 2.72 9.68 -6.12
N TRP A 46 1.70 9.52 -5.27
CA TRP A 46 1.29 10.60 -4.38
C TRP A 46 2.10 10.45 -3.09
N ARG A 47 3.14 11.27 -2.96
CA ARG A 47 4.07 11.26 -1.82
C ARG A 47 3.48 12.03 -0.66
N LEU A 48 3.63 11.53 0.56
CA LEU A 48 3.15 12.16 1.79
C LEU A 48 4.32 12.58 2.68
N ASP A 49 5.22 11.63 2.91
CA ASP A 49 6.46 11.73 3.67
C ASP A 49 7.36 10.54 3.26
N GLU A 50 7.74 9.65 4.16
CA GLU A 50 8.19 8.31 3.82
C GLU A 50 7.09 7.44 3.21
N ARG A 51 5.83 7.75 3.51
CA ARG A 51 4.64 7.08 3.00
C ARG A 51 4.21 7.61 1.64
N TYR A 52 3.53 6.75 0.87
CA TYR A 52 2.98 7.15 -0.43
C TYR A 52 1.83 6.25 -0.90
N VAL A 53 1.11 6.71 -1.91
CA VAL A 53 0.32 5.82 -2.78
C VAL A 53 1.11 5.57 -4.05
N GLU A 54 1.47 4.32 -4.30
CA GLU A 54 2.11 3.91 -5.55
C GLU A 54 1.04 3.70 -6.62
N ILE A 55 1.11 4.48 -7.70
CA ILE A 55 0.20 4.41 -8.83
C ILE A 55 0.95 3.66 -9.92
N LEU A 56 0.56 2.42 -10.24
CA LEU A 56 1.43 1.53 -11.02
C LEU A 56 0.72 0.70 -12.07
N THR A 57 1.48 0.30 -13.09
CA THR A 57 1.07 -0.65 -14.11
C THR A 57 2.26 -1.35 -14.78
N VAL A 58 1.99 -2.45 -15.48
CA VAL A 58 2.96 -3.13 -16.35
C VAL A 58 2.68 -2.70 -17.79
N VAL A 59 3.64 -2.02 -18.41
CA VAL A 59 3.54 -1.47 -19.77
C VAL A 59 4.18 -2.37 -20.83
N ASP A 60 5.14 -3.22 -20.43
CA ASP A 60 5.72 -4.27 -21.28
C ASP A 60 5.92 -5.54 -20.44
N ALA A 61 5.13 -6.57 -20.71
CA ALA A 61 5.15 -7.81 -19.94
C ALA A 61 6.42 -8.65 -20.18
N GLU A 62 7.03 -8.57 -21.36
CA GLU A 62 8.24 -9.33 -21.70
C GLU A 62 9.45 -8.70 -21.01
N GLU A 63 9.56 -7.37 -21.05
CA GLU A 63 10.60 -6.64 -20.34
C GLU A 63 10.42 -6.77 -18.82
N PHE A 64 9.19 -6.68 -18.32
CA PHE A 64 8.89 -6.81 -16.90
C PHE A 64 9.23 -8.18 -16.33
N ALA A 65 9.08 -9.25 -17.11
CA ALA A 65 9.34 -10.62 -16.67
C ALA A 65 10.80 -10.89 -16.24
N VAL A 66 11.74 -10.03 -16.65
CA VAL A 66 13.15 -10.12 -16.25
C VAL A 66 13.58 -8.98 -15.31
N SER A 67 12.63 -8.16 -14.85
CA SER A 67 12.89 -7.06 -13.92
C SER A 67 13.19 -7.57 -12.50
N PRO A 68 13.87 -6.77 -11.65
CA PRO A 68 14.04 -7.08 -10.23
C PRO A 68 12.72 -7.26 -9.47
N TYR A 69 11.62 -6.69 -9.95
CA TYR A 69 10.29 -6.78 -9.36
C TYR A 69 9.52 -8.05 -9.77
N ALA A 70 9.98 -8.77 -10.80
CA ALA A 70 9.26 -9.92 -11.35
C ALA A 70 8.94 -11.00 -10.30
N PRO A 71 9.84 -11.34 -9.35
CA PRO A 71 9.53 -12.30 -8.29
C PRO A 71 8.40 -11.83 -7.37
N ALA A 72 8.43 -10.58 -6.90
CA ALA A 72 7.38 -10.00 -6.05
C ALA A 72 6.04 -9.97 -6.78
N TRP A 73 6.07 -9.57 -8.05
CA TRP A 73 4.89 -9.55 -8.91
C TRP A 73 4.27 -10.92 -9.15
N ALA A 74 5.05 -12.00 -9.10
CA ALA A 74 4.53 -13.36 -9.25
C ALA A 74 3.54 -13.69 -8.13
N GLU A 75 3.81 -13.23 -6.90
CA GLU A 75 2.93 -13.41 -5.74
C GLU A 75 1.69 -12.52 -5.81
N LEU A 76 1.81 -11.31 -6.38
CA LEU A 76 0.70 -10.36 -6.55
C LEU A 76 -0.19 -10.66 -7.77
N ARG A 77 0.21 -11.56 -8.67
CA ARG A 77 -0.48 -11.83 -9.95
C ARG A 77 -1.98 -12.08 -9.82
N PRO A 78 -2.50 -12.84 -8.84
CA PRO A 78 -3.94 -13.02 -8.67
C PRO A 78 -4.67 -11.69 -8.39
N ALA A 79 -4.12 -10.86 -7.49
CA ALA A 79 -4.68 -9.55 -7.15
C ALA A 79 -4.63 -8.59 -8.36
N VAL A 80 -3.56 -8.63 -9.15
CA VAL A 80 -3.44 -7.87 -10.41
C VAL A 80 -4.52 -8.29 -11.41
N ALA A 81 -4.69 -9.59 -11.66
CA ALA A 81 -5.67 -10.09 -12.63
C ALA A 81 -7.09 -9.68 -12.24
N GLU A 82 -7.42 -9.78 -10.94
CA GLU A 82 -8.72 -9.38 -10.43
C GLU A 82 -8.95 -7.86 -10.55
N THR A 83 -7.95 -7.07 -10.19
CA THR A 83 -8.02 -5.60 -10.18
C THR A 83 -8.04 -5.02 -11.60
N SER A 84 -7.19 -5.55 -12.48
CA SER A 84 -7.20 -5.18 -13.91
C SER A 84 -8.52 -5.57 -14.59
N GLY A 85 -9.11 -6.72 -14.24
CA GLY A 85 -10.43 -7.14 -14.74
C GLY A 85 -11.57 -6.17 -14.38
N ARG A 86 -11.41 -5.35 -13.34
CA ARG A 86 -12.34 -4.27 -12.96
C ARG A 86 -12.00 -2.91 -13.57
N GLY A 87 -10.88 -2.79 -14.28
CA GLY A 87 -10.39 -1.53 -14.85
C GLY A 87 -9.57 -0.66 -13.90
N GLY A 88 -9.16 -1.20 -12.73
CA GLY A 88 -8.43 -0.45 -11.72
C GLY A 88 -8.74 -0.85 -10.28
N GLY A 89 -7.89 -0.41 -9.35
CA GLY A 89 -8.18 -0.38 -7.92
C GLY A 89 -6.96 -0.62 -7.04
N ALA A 90 -7.17 -0.50 -5.72
CA ALA A 90 -6.17 -0.89 -4.76
C ALA A 90 -5.96 -2.41 -4.79
N MET A 91 -4.69 -2.83 -4.83
CA MET A 91 -4.31 -4.23 -4.79
C MET A 91 -4.14 -4.70 -3.34
N THR A 92 -3.19 -4.08 -2.65
CA THR A 92 -2.77 -4.34 -1.26
C THR A 92 -1.99 -3.11 -0.77
N PHE A 93 -1.48 -3.15 0.45
CA PHE A 93 -0.60 -2.15 1.04
C PHE A 93 0.61 -2.79 1.71
N ALA A 94 1.67 -2.02 1.85
CA ALA A 94 2.89 -2.42 2.51
C ALA A 94 2.89 -1.97 3.98
N VAL A 95 3.41 -2.83 4.84
CA VAL A 95 3.73 -2.52 6.24
C VAL A 95 5.24 -2.57 6.41
N ASN A 96 5.84 -1.42 6.72
CA ASN A 96 7.24 -1.34 7.09
C ASN A 96 7.44 -2.01 8.45
N VAL A 97 8.42 -2.88 8.53
CA VAL A 97 8.83 -3.57 9.76
C VAL A 97 10.35 -3.48 9.92
N PRO A 98 10.87 -3.56 11.16
CA PRO A 98 12.31 -3.48 11.39
C PRO A 98 13.12 -4.61 10.74
N ASP A 99 12.54 -5.80 10.59
CA ASP A 99 13.18 -6.98 10.02
C ASP A 99 12.12 -7.92 9.41
N ALA A 100 11.92 -7.80 8.09
CA ALA A 100 10.94 -8.58 7.35
C ALA A 100 11.25 -10.09 7.39
N THR A 101 12.53 -10.49 7.45
CA THR A 101 12.90 -11.90 7.59
C THR A 101 12.48 -12.46 8.95
N ALA A 102 12.67 -11.70 10.04
CA ALA A 102 12.16 -12.08 11.36
C ALA A 102 10.63 -12.13 11.38
N THR A 103 9.95 -11.17 10.75
CA THR A 103 8.50 -11.16 10.56
C THR A 103 8.03 -12.41 9.80
N ALA A 104 8.71 -12.79 8.71
CA ALA A 104 8.41 -14.01 7.96
C ALA A 104 8.55 -15.28 8.81
N ALA A 105 9.59 -15.36 9.64
CA ALA A 105 9.78 -16.48 10.57
C ALA A 105 8.61 -16.57 11.58
N ARG A 106 8.25 -15.46 12.22
CA ARG A 106 7.09 -15.37 13.15
C ARG A 106 5.78 -15.80 12.46
N LEU A 107 5.55 -15.32 11.24
CA LEU A 107 4.34 -15.64 10.48
C LEU A 107 4.27 -17.15 10.14
N ARG A 108 5.40 -17.76 9.76
CA ARG A 108 5.47 -19.22 9.54
C ARG A 108 5.21 -20.02 10.81
N GLU A 109 5.73 -19.57 11.95
CA GLU A 109 5.45 -20.19 13.27
C GLU A 109 3.96 -20.13 13.62
N ASN A 110 3.27 -19.07 13.18
CA ASN A 110 1.82 -18.90 13.32
C ASN A 110 1.00 -19.61 12.22
N GLY A 111 1.64 -20.41 11.36
CA GLY A 111 0.96 -21.24 10.36
C GLY A 111 0.72 -20.57 9.01
N HIS A 112 1.25 -19.37 8.77
CA HIS A 112 1.16 -18.70 7.48
C HIS A 112 2.20 -19.18 6.48
N ARG A 113 1.87 -19.08 5.18
CA ARG A 113 2.84 -19.30 4.10
C ARG A 113 3.54 -17.97 3.80
N ALA A 114 4.62 -17.66 4.53
CA ALA A 114 5.41 -16.45 4.25
C ALA A 114 6.49 -16.69 3.18
N ILE A 115 6.47 -15.86 2.13
CA ILE A 115 7.44 -15.89 1.02
C ILE A 115 8.27 -14.61 1.06
N GLU A 116 9.57 -14.77 1.29
CA GLU A 116 10.54 -13.67 1.25
C GLU A 116 11.01 -13.44 -0.19
N VAL A 117 10.98 -12.18 -0.60
CA VAL A 117 11.41 -11.72 -1.92
C VAL A 117 12.44 -10.59 -1.72
N PRO A 118 13.74 -10.90 -1.81
CA PRO A 118 14.76 -9.86 -1.81
C PRO A 118 14.77 -9.15 -3.17
N VAL A 119 14.70 -7.83 -3.14
CA VAL A 119 14.90 -6.96 -4.29
C VAL A 119 16.17 -6.15 -4.06
N ALA A 120 17.08 -6.20 -5.01
CA ALA A 120 18.31 -5.45 -4.97
C ALA A 120 18.45 -4.63 -6.25
N PHE A 121 18.72 -3.34 -6.07
CA PHE A 121 19.27 -2.48 -7.11
C PHE A 121 20.79 -2.38 -6.90
N ASP A 122 21.52 -1.89 -7.90
CA ASP A 122 22.99 -1.78 -7.87
C ASP A 122 23.56 -1.49 -6.47
N ASP A 123 24.40 -2.39 -5.94
CA ASP A 123 25.22 -2.46 -4.70
C ASP A 123 24.92 -1.57 -3.47
N SER A 124 23.80 -0.86 -3.38
CA SER A 124 23.61 0.24 -2.42
C SER A 124 22.19 0.38 -1.87
N VAL A 125 21.17 -0.03 -2.62
CA VAL A 125 19.77 0.05 -2.18
C VAL A 125 19.05 -1.25 -2.50
N GLY A 126 18.42 -1.83 -1.50
CA GLY A 126 17.55 -2.97 -1.66
C GLY A 126 16.48 -3.00 -0.60
N PHE A 127 15.58 -3.96 -0.72
CA PHE A 127 14.58 -4.24 0.29
C PHE A 127 14.21 -5.72 0.27
N VAL A 128 13.66 -6.19 1.37
CA VAL A 128 13.07 -7.52 1.47
C VAL A 128 11.57 -7.35 1.64
N GLU A 129 10.81 -7.96 0.74
CA GLU A 129 9.35 -8.04 0.85
C GLU A 129 8.93 -9.42 1.34
N VAL A 130 7.84 -9.49 2.10
CA VAL A 130 7.25 -10.73 2.59
C VAL A 130 5.78 -10.78 2.23
N PHE A 131 5.45 -11.71 1.33
CA PHE A 131 4.10 -11.95 0.86
C PHE A 131 3.46 -13.13 1.57
N LEU A 132 2.14 -13.05 1.74
CA LEU A 132 1.30 -14.06 2.38
C LEU A 132 0.20 -14.56 1.43
N PRO A 133 0.51 -15.42 0.45
CA PRO A 133 -0.46 -15.92 -0.54
C PRO A 133 -1.63 -16.73 0.05
N ASP A 134 -1.58 -17.11 1.32
CA ASP A 134 -2.65 -17.79 2.05
C ASP A 134 -3.65 -16.82 2.72
N THR A 135 -3.51 -15.51 2.49
CA THR A 135 -4.34 -14.47 3.10
C THR A 135 -5.21 -13.75 2.06
N PRO A 136 -6.25 -12.99 2.48
CA PRO A 136 -7.06 -12.21 1.55
C PRO A 136 -6.21 -11.25 0.72
N ALA A 137 -6.58 -10.99 -0.54
CA ALA A 137 -5.77 -10.18 -1.45
C ALA A 137 -5.49 -8.75 -0.95
N TRP A 138 -6.38 -8.19 -0.12
CA TRP A 138 -6.22 -6.88 0.50
C TRP A 138 -5.25 -6.86 1.69
N ALA A 139 -4.89 -8.01 2.24
CA ALA A 139 -3.98 -8.11 3.37
C ALA A 139 -2.58 -7.60 2.99
N PRO A 140 -1.84 -7.00 3.93
CA PRO A 140 -0.58 -6.37 3.61
C PRO A 140 0.50 -7.39 3.29
N PHE A 141 1.51 -6.92 2.56
CA PHE A 141 2.84 -7.51 2.59
C PHE A 141 3.75 -6.69 3.52
N PHE A 142 4.84 -7.29 3.98
CA PHE A 142 5.79 -6.61 4.88
C PHE A 142 7.04 -6.23 4.12
N ILE A 143 7.64 -5.10 4.47
CA ILE A 143 8.84 -4.60 3.80
C ILE A 143 9.88 -4.12 4.81
N THR A 144 11.15 -4.36 4.52
CA THR A 144 12.30 -3.76 5.20
C THR A 144 13.32 -3.29 4.17
N TYR A 145 13.79 -2.05 4.33
CA TYR A 145 14.76 -1.42 3.42
C TYR A 145 16.21 -1.58 3.92
N SER A 146 17.15 -1.59 2.98
CA SER A 146 18.59 -1.57 3.24
C SER A 146 19.27 -0.56 2.31
N PRO A 147 19.80 0.57 2.83
CA PRO A 147 19.68 1.04 4.22
C PRO A 147 18.22 1.36 4.60
N PRO A 148 17.91 1.55 5.91
CA PRO A 148 16.56 1.89 6.37
C PRO A 148 15.94 3.06 5.58
N ARG A 149 14.63 3.05 5.38
CA ARG A 149 13.94 4.05 4.54
C ARG A 149 14.16 5.48 5.03
N GLU A 150 14.29 5.68 6.34
CA GLU A 150 14.55 6.98 6.94
C GLU A 150 15.91 7.53 6.52
N GLU A 151 16.90 6.64 6.33
CA GLU A 151 18.23 7.00 5.80
C GLU A 151 18.20 7.24 4.30
N LEU A 152 17.44 6.43 3.54
CA LEU A 152 17.25 6.63 2.09
C LEU A 152 16.62 7.99 1.78
N LEU A 153 15.77 8.47 2.67
CA LEU A 153 15.03 9.72 2.53
C LEU A 153 15.67 10.89 3.28
N ALA A 154 16.74 10.63 4.03
CA ALA A 154 17.48 11.67 4.73
C ALA A 154 18.10 12.64 3.71
N GLY A 155 17.52 13.83 3.62
CA GLY A 155 17.97 14.89 2.70
C GLY A 155 17.20 14.97 1.39
N VAL A 156 16.15 14.16 1.19
CA VAL A 156 15.17 14.40 0.12
C VAL A 156 14.32 15.61 0.52
N GLU A 157 14.46 16.72 -0.20
CA GLU A 157 13.58 17.86 -0.03
C GLU A 157 12.20 17.54 -0.61
N LEU A 158 11.17 17.50 0.24
CA LEU A 158 9.77 17.34 -0.16
C LEU A 158 9.23 18.62 -0.81
N THR A 159 9.77 18.93 -1.99
CA THR A 159 9.40 20.09 -2.80
C THR A 159 9.28 19.67 -4.27
N GLY A 160 8.66 20.51 -5.09
CA GLY A 160 8.49 20.23 -6.51
C GLY A 160 7.65 18.98 -6.75
N GLU A 161 8.22 17.96 -7.37
CA GLU A 161 7.52 16.70 -7.69
C GLU A 161 7.24 15.81 -6.48
N TYR A 162 7.93 16.07 -5.35
CA TYR A 162 7.75 15.36 -4.07
C TYR A 162 7.03 16.21 -3.02
N ASP A 163 6.48 17.37 -3.39
CA ASP A 163 5.64 18.18 -2.50
C ASP A 163 4.35 17.41 -2.16
N PRO A 164 4.09 17.05 -0.89
CA PRO A 164 2.89 16.31 -0.51
C PRO A 164 1.62 17.15 -0.61
N GLY A 165 1.77 18.48 -0.66
CA GLY A 165 0.66 19.41 -0.57
C GLY A 165 -0.02 19.38 0.80
N PRO A 166 -1.26 19.91 0.90
CA PRO A 166 -1.96 20.04 2.18
C PRO A 166 -2.73 18.78 2.62
N SER A 167 -2.83 17.78 1.74
CA SER A 167 -3.65 16.58 1.94
C SER A 167 -2.78 15.44 2.47
N ASP A 168 -3.31 14.63 3.38
CA ASP A 168 -2.63 13.44 3.91
C ASP A 168 -3.55 12.22 3.89
N LEU A 169 -2.96 11.02 3.75
CA LEU A 169 -3.65 9.75 3.90
C LEU A 169 -3.85 9.49 5.39
N LYS A 170 -5.11 9.44 5.82
CA LYS A 170 -5.49 9.14 7.20
C LYS A 170 -5.77 7.67 7.41
N ALA A 171 -6.54 7.06 6.50
CA ALA A 171 -6.97 5.68 6.65
C ALA A 171 -7.19 4.97 5.32
N LEU A 172 -6.97 3.66 5.31
CA LEU A 172 -7.46 2.74 4.29
C LEU A 172 -8.84 2.23 4.67
N VAL A 173 -9.73 2.08 3.70
CA VAL A 173 -11.06 1.49 3.88
C VAL A 173 -11.10 0.13 3.20
N VAL A 174 -11.21 -0.92 3.98
CA VAL A 174 -11.39 -2.30 3.53
C VAL A 174 -12.86 -2.68 3.69
N GLU A 175 -13.51 -3.02 2.60
CA GLU A 175 -14.85 -3.59 2.64
C GLU A 175 -14.74 -5.11 2.77
N THR A 176 -15.43 -5.72 3.72
CA THR A 176 -15.37 -7.18 3.99
C THR A 176 -16.69 -7.68 4.60
N PRO A 177 -17.07 -8.97 4.42
CA PRO A 177 -18.30 -9.50 4.99
C PRO A 177 -18.35 -9.50 6.53
N GLU A 178 -17.20 -9.63 7.19
CA GLU A 178 -17.07 -9.73 8.65
C GLU A 178 -16.08 -8.71 9.25
N PRO A 179 -16.41 -7.40 9.29
CA PRO A 179 -15.45 -6.32 9.60
C PRO A 179 -14.66 -6.48 10.89
N GLU A 180 -15.31 -6.81 12.00
CA GLU A 180 -14.66 -6.95 13.30
C GLU A 180 -13.75 -8.18 13.36
N ARG A 181 -14.10 -9.23 12.61
CA ARG A 181 -13.27 -10.44 12.50
C ARG A 181 -12.02 -10.14 11.70
N SER A 182 -12.17 -9.47 10.55
CA SER A 182 -11.06 -9.06 9.69
C SER A 182 -10.13 -8.06 10.39
N ALA A 183 -10.68 -7.11 11.17
CA ALA A 183 -9.90 -6.20 12.00
C ALA A 183 -9.08 -6.94 13.06
N ARG A 184 -9.70 -7.82 13.87
CA ARG A 184 -8.96 -8.62 14.86
C ARG A 184 -7.87 -9.47 14.21
N TRP A 185 -8.19 -10.14 13.11
CA TRP A 185 -7.24 -10.96 12.37
C TRP A 185 -6.05 -10.15 11.84
N LEU A 186 -6.30 -8.99 11.23
CA LEU A 186 -5.22 -8.11 10.76
C LEU A 186 -4.37 -7.62 11.93
N GLY A 187 -5.00 -7.29 13.07
CA GLY A 187 -4.28 -6.83 14.25
C GLY A 187 -3.37 -7.88 14.85
N GLU A 188 -3.79 -9.15 14.88
CA GLU A 188 -2.95 -10.28 15.26
C GLU A 188 -1.80 -10.50 14.27
N LEU A 189 -2.08 -10.35 12.97
CA LEU A 189 -1.09 -10.52 11.90
C LEU A 189 0.08 -9.52 12.05
N ILE A 190 -0.25 -8.24 12.23
CA ILE A 190 0.73 -7.14 12.25
C ILE A 190 1.21 -6.76 13.66
N GLY A 191 0.63 -7.35 14.71
CA GLY A 191 0.99 -7.05 16.11
C GLY A 191 0.40 -5.74 16.66
N VAL A 192 -0.63 -5.18 16.03
CA VAL A 192 -1.31 -3.94 16.46
C VAL A 192 -2.76 -4.24 16.84
N PRO A 193 -3.16 -4.11 18.11
CA PRO A 193 -4.52 -4.46 18.55
C PRO A 193 -5.63 -3.71 17.81
N ALA A 194 -6.68 -4.43 17.42
CA ALA A 194 -7.87 -3.84 16.83
C ALA A 194 -8.68 -3.02 17.84
N ASN A 195 -9.23 -1.89 17.38
CA ASN A 195 -10.27 -1.12 18.05
C ASN A 195 -11.61 -1.32 17.34
N GLY A 196 -12.34 -2.37 17.72
CA GLY A 196 -13.62 -2.72 17.08
C GLY A 196 -13.43 -3.11 15.61
N ARG A 197 -13.69 -2.17 14.71
CA ARG A 197 -13.60 -2.34 13.24
C ARG A 197 -12.40 -1.63 12.62
N SER A 198 -11.45 -1.18 13.42
CA SER A 198 -10.25 -0.55 12.88
C SER A 198 -8.95 -1.00 13.53
N ILE A 199 -7.85 -0.78 12.81
CA ILE A 199 -6.50 -0.99 13.27
C ILE A 199 -5.77 0.36 13.27
N PRO A 200 -5.32 0.87 14.44
CA PRO A 200 -4.57 2.11 14.52
C PRO A 200 -3.10 1.90 14.13
N LEU A 201 -2.86 1.39 12.91
CA LEU A 201 -1.52 1.21 12.36
C LEU A 201 -0.85 2.60 12.23
N PRO A 202 0.34 2.82 12.83
CA PRO A 202 1.05 4.09 12.68
C PRO A 202 1.23 4.46 11.20
N GLY A 203 0.98 5.73 10.86
CA GLY A 203 1.02 6.22 9.49
C GLY A 203 -0.26 6.03 8.69
N ALA A 204 -1.16 5.10 9.02
CA ALA A 204 -2.49 4.99 8.41
C ALA A 204 -3.41 4.06 9.20
N GLU A 205 -4.59 4.52 9.61
CA GLU A 205 -5.60 3.61 10.17
C GLU A 205 -6.12 2.64 9.09
N VAL A 206 -6.41 1.38 9.44
CA VAL A 206 -7.14 0.48 8.54
C VAL A 206 -8.55 0.30 9.09
N ILE A 207 -9.56 0.78 8.36
CA ILE A 207 -10.96 0.74 8.75
C ILE A 207 -11.68 -0.34 7.94
N PHE A 208 -12.44 -1.19 8.63
CA PHE A 208 -13.24 -2.24 8.03
C PHE A 208 -14.72 -1.84 7.96
N GLU A 209 -15.26 -1.85 6.76
CA GLU A 209 -16.68 -1.62 6.49
C GLU A 209 -17.35 -2.93 6.04
N GLN A 210 -18.64 -3.07 6.38
CA GLN A 210 -19.38 -4.26 6.00
C GLN A 210 -19.77 -4.19 4.53
N GLY A 211 -19.40 -5.21 3.76
CA GLY A 211 -19.88 -5.38 2.39
C GLY A 211 -19.28 -6.60 1.69
N PRO A 212 -19.82 -6.99 0.53
CA PRO A 212 -19.43 -8.22 -0.16
C PRO A 212 -18.12 -8.09 -0.96
N ALA A 213 -17.54 -6.90 -1.09
CA ALA A 213 -16.43 -6.67 -2.02
C ALA A 213 -15.11 -7.37 -1.64
N ASP A 214 -14.90 -7.62 -0.34
CA ASP A 214 -13.70 -8.21 0.27
C ASP A 214 -12.38 -7.65 -0.32
N ARG A 215 -12.23 -6.33 -0.29
CA ARG A 215 -11.08 -5.59 -0.86
C ARG A 215 -10.93 -4.19 -0.27
N ILE A 216 -9.79 -3.53 -0.54
CA ILE A 216 -9.62 -2.09 -0.29
C ILE A 216 -10.50 -1.32 -1.28
N THR A 217 -11.42 -0.48 -0.79
CA THR A 217 -12.37 0.28 -1.61
C THR A 217 -12.19 1.79 -1.51
N GLY A 218 -11.39 2.27 -0.56
CA GLY A 218 -11.17 3.69 -0.41
C GLY A 218 -10.02 4.08 0.48
N VAL A 219 -9.76 5.38 0.47
CA VAL A 219 -8.76 6.08 1.25
C VAL A 219 -9.42 7.31 1.86
N ILE A 220 -9.36 7.46 3.18
CA ILE A 220 -9.77 8.69 3.86
C ILE A 220 -8.61 9.68 3.82
N VAL A 221 -8.89 10.88 3.34
CA VAL A 221 -7.90 11.92 3.07
C VAL A 221 -8.23 13.20 3.84
N THR A 222 -7.24 13.73 4.56
CA THR A 222 -7.36 15.03 5.22
C THR A 222 -7.31 16.15 4.19
N ALA A 223 -7.95 17.30 4.47
CA ALA A 223 -8.01 18.47 3.58
C ALA A 223 -8.59 18.25 2.16
N LEU A 224 -9.04 17.04 1.80
CA LEU A 224 -9.76 16.77 0.56
C LEU A 224 -11.16 17.38 0.64
N ARG A 225 -11.56 18.15 -0.37
CA ARG A 225 -12.83 18.89 -0.36
C ARG A 225 -14.03 18.06 -0.79
N THR A 226 -13.83 17.14 -1.72
CA THR A 226 -14.92 16.37 -2.33
C THR A 226 -14.41 14.98 -2.65
N ALA A 227 -15.26 13.99 -2.43
CA ALA A 227 -14.93 12.63 -2.78
C ALA A 227 -14.70 12.49 -4.28
N VAL A 228 -13.70 11.70 -4.66
CA VAL A 228 -13.37 11.40 -6.05
C VAL A 228 -13.07 9.91 -6.16
N GLU A 229 -13.45 9.31 -7.28
CA GLU A 229 -13.04 7.94 -7.61
C GLU A 229 -12.00 8.00 -8.73
N ILE A 230 -10.87 7.37 -8.49
CA ILE A 230 -9.79 7.26 -9.48
C ILE A 230 -9.60 5.76 -9.70
N HIS A 231 -10.01 5.27 -10.88
CA HIS A 231 -9.81 3.88 -11.30
C HIS A 231 -10.28 2.84 -10.25
N GLY A 232 -11.50 2.98 -9.73
CA GLY A 232 -12.09 2.02 -8.80
C GLY A 232 -11.64 2.17 -7.34
N LEU A 233 -10.76 3.13 -7.02
CA LEU A 233 -10.40 3.51 -5.66
C LEU A 233 -11.02 4.87 -5.29
N ARG A 234 -11.77 4.91 -4.19
CA ARG A 234 -12.45 6.12 -3.71
C ARG A 234 -11.57 6.90 -2.74
N TYR A 235 -11.29 8.15 -3.05
CA TYR A 235 -10.68 9.10 -2.13
C TYR A 235 -11.79 9.91 -1.46
N ILE A 236 -11.86 9.80 -0.13
CA ILE A 236 -13.00 10.27 0.67
C ILE A 236 -12.49 11.37 1.60
N PRO A 237 -13.12 12.56 1.63
CA PRO A 237 -12.81 13.57 2.62
C PRO A 237 -12.90 13.01 4.02
N GLU A 238 -11.94 13.35 4.86
CA GLU A 238 -12.14 13.26 6.30
C GLU A 238 -13.38 14.11 6.66
N SER A 239 -14.49 13.44 6.98
CA SER A 239 -15.62 14.12 7.57
C SER A 239 -15.19 14.61 8.95
N GLY A 240 -15.26 15.93 9.16
CA GLY A 240 -15.12 16.51 10.49
C GLY A 240 -16.13 15.83 11.43
N GLU A 241 -15.60 15.16 12.46
CA GLU A 241 -16.33 14.47 13.54
C GLU A 241 -17.27 13.32 13.10
N ARG A 242 -16.81 12.07 13.30
CA ARG A 242 -17.74 11.01 13.72
C ARG A 242 -18.10 11.30 15.18
N ALA A 243 -19.27 11.89 15.41
CA ALA A 243 -19.83 12.00 16.74
C ALA A 243 -19.87 10.62 17.39
N ALA A 244 -19.33 10.54 18.60
CA ALA A 244 -19.44 9.38 19.47
C ALA A 244 -20.91 8.97 19.62
N GLY A 245 -21.19 7.69 19.38
CA GLY A 245 -22.46 7.03 19.67
C GLY A 245 -22.17 5.62 20.15
#